data_AF-A0A1R1BY49-F1
#
_entry.id   AF-A0A1R1BY49-F1
#
_cell.length_a   1.000
_cell.length_b   1.000
_cell.length_c   1.000
_cell.angle_alpha   90.00
_cell.angle_beta   90.00
_cell.angle_gamma   90.00
#
_symmetry.space_group_name_H-M   'P 1'
#
loop_
_entity.id
_entity.type
_entity.pdbx_description
1 polymer ?
#
loop_
_entity_poly.entity_id
_entity_poly.type
_entity_poly.pdbx_seq_one_letter_code
_entity_poly.pdbx_strand_id
1 'polypeptide(L)'
;MDQFEQFCNDNSVGFPSKSKEYFFSLFKTQKARNLAKEINEYIYNKSHFKDEVEDYHDRYKAGIRTDCIGYISSKGYYKFASMTKARNVCFALQLGKRHHTERAKEMQKELDALLKHKYEDTDHERATHGEAYIRLEWVDNLEQIKPFIDEAYHLRLIR
;
A
#
# COMPACT_ATOMS: atom_id res chain seq x y z
N MET A 1 -6.93 -30.24 -11.11
CA MET A 1 -8.20 -29.51 -11.27
C MET A 1 -7.89 -28.03 -11.57
N ASP A 2 -6.82 -27.73 -12.33
CA ASP A 2 -5.93 -26.62 -11.91
C ASP A 2 -5.69 -25.49 -12.93
N GLN A 3 -6.21 -25.57 -14.17
CA GLN A 3 -6.09 -24.45 -15.12
C GLN A 3 -7.20 -23.40 -14.95
N PHE A 4 -8.42 -23.84 -14.64
CA PHE A 4 -9.55 -22.93 -14.47
C PHE A 4 -9.44 -22.12 -13.17
N GLU A 5 -9.07 -22.76 -12.05
CA GLU A 5 -8.83 -22.06 -10.79
C GLU A 5 -7.64 -21.10 -10.88
N GLN A 6 -6.55 -21.50 -11.54
CA GLN A 6 -5.42 -20.62 -11.78
C GLN A 6 -5.83 -19.42 -12.66
N PHE A 7 -6.61 -19.65 -13.72
CA PHE A 7 -7.16 -18.57 -14.54
C PHE A 7 -8.06 -17.63 -13.74
N CYS A 8 -8.95 -18.17 -12.90
CA CYS A 8 -9.83 -17.37 -12.04
C CYS A 8 -9.03 -16.54 -11.03
N ASN A 9 -7.99 -17.11 -10.41
CA ASN A 9 -7.10 -16.41 -9.50
C ASN A 9 -6.26 -15.34 -10.21
N ASP A 10 -5.69 -15.67 -11.37
CA ASP A 10 -4.87 -14.75 -12.18
C ASP A 10 -5.69 -13.56 -12.67
N ASN A 11 -6.96 -13.78 -12.99
CA ASN A 11 -7.86 -12.76 -13.56
C ASN A 11 -8.89 -12.20 -12.57
N SER A 12 -8.78 -12.54 -11.28
CA SER A 12 -9.68 -12.05 -10.22
C SER A 12 -11.17 -12.40 -10.43
N VAL A 13 -11.46 -13.49 -11.14
CA VAL A 13 -12.82 -13.92 -11.47
C VAL A 13 -13.46 -14.54 -10.21
N GLY A 14 -14.57 -13.95 -9.75
CA GLY A 14 -15.37 -14.49 -8.63
C GLY A 14 -15.15 -13.82 -7.27
N PHE A 15 -14.19 -12.90 -7.13
CA PHE A 15 -14.07 -12.13 -5.88
C PHE A 15 -15.21 -11.10 -5.77
N PRO A 16 -15.81 -10.93 -4.57
CA PRO A 16 -16.70 -9.81 -4.32
C PRO A 16 -15.96 -8.51 -4.68
N SER A 17 -16.61 -7.69 -5.51
CA SER A 17 -16.03 -6.42 -5.96
C SER A 17 -15.56 -5.61 -4.74
N LYS A 18 -14.31 -5.12 -4.80
CA LYS A 18 -13.67 -4.34 -3.74
C LYS A 18 -13.40 -5.10 -2.42
N SER A 19 -13.32 -6.43 -2.39
CA SER A 19 -12.73 -7.18 -1.24
C SER A 19 -11.21 -6.98 -1.14
N LYS A 20 -10.58 -7.35 -0.02
CA LYS A 20 -9.10 -7.31 0.11
C LYS A 20 -8.43 -8.18 -0.95
N GLU A 21 -8.94 -9.39 -1.15
CA GLU A 21 -8.43 -10.30 -2.18
C GLU A 21 -8.54 -9.71 -3.59
N TYR A 22 -9.63 -8.99 -3.89
CA TYR A 22 -9.73 -8.23 -5.14
C TYR A 22 -8.60 -7.19 -5.28
N PHE A 23 -8.23 -6.47 -4.23
CA PHE A 23 -7.11 -5.50 -4.32
C PHE A 23 -5.75 -6.19 -4.42
N PHE A 24 -5.55 -7.31 -3.72
CA PHE A 24 -4.32 -8.09 -3.84
C PHE A 24 -4.15 -8.63 -5.24
N SER A 25 -5.22 -9.07 -5.90
CA SER A 25 -5.16 -9.63 -7.25
C SER A 25 -4.88 -8.60 -8.35
N LEU A 26 -5.01 -7.30 -8.07
CA LEU A 26 -4.65 -6.24 -9.02
C LEU A 26 -3.14 -6.16 -9.29
N PHE A 27 -2.29 -6.67 -8.40
CA PHE A 27 -0.85 -6.70 -8.63
C PHE A 27 -0.50 -7.70 -9.73
N LYS A 28 0.42 -7.33 -10.62
CA LYS A 28 0.63 -8.06 -11.89
C LYS A 28 1.25 -9.43 -11.69
N THR A 29 2.17 -9.58 -10.74
CA THR A 29 2.94 -10.81 -10.54
C THR A 29 2.48 -11.54 -9.29
N GLN A 30 2.55 -12.87 -9.30
CA GLN A 30 2.23 -13.68 -8.11
C GLN A 30 3.06 -13.26 -6.89
N LYS A 31 4.34 -12.91 -7.09
CA LYS A 31 5.23 -12.37 -6.06
C LYS A 31 4.65 -11.10 -5.43
N ALA A 32 4.23 -10.13 -6.23
CA ALA A 32 3.65 -8.89 -5.75
C ALA A 32 2.31 -9.11 -5.02
N ARG A 33 1.48 -10.05 -5.49
CA ARG A 33 0.22 -10.44 -4.82
C ARG A 33 0.48 -11.06 -3.44
N ASN A 34 1.45 -11.96 -3.35
CA ASN A 34 1.86 -12.58 -2.08
C ASN A 34 2.42 -11.53 -1.12
N LEU A 35 3.28 -10.63 -1.62
CA LEU A 35 3.82 -9.54 -0.83
C LEU A 35 2.72 -8.59 -0.33
N ALA A 36 1.68 -8.32 -1.13
CA ALA A 36 0.53 -7.53 -0.68
C ALA A 36 -0.18 -8.21 0.52
N LYS A 37 -0.34 -9.54 0.48
CA LYS A 37 -0.89 -10.30 1.61
C LYS A 37 0.02 -10.23 2.83
N GLU A 38 1.33 -10.35 2.63
CA GLU A 38 2.33 -10.24 3.71
C GLU A 38 2.35 -8.86 4.37
N ILE A 39 2.24 -7.79 3.59
CA ILE A 39 2.15 -6.42 4.12
C ILE A 39 0.88 -6.27 4.96
N ASN A 40 -0.27 -6.76 4.45
CA ASN A 40 -1.53 -6.70 5.19
C ASN A 40 -1.43 -7.48 6.51
N GLU A 41 -0.87 -8.70 6.47
CA GLU A 41 -0.62 -9.53 7.64
C GLU A 41 0.35 -8.84 8.63
N TYR A 42 1.40 -8.22 8.12
CA TYR A 42 2.35 -7.48 8.95
C TYR A 42 1.64 -6.36 9.71
N ILE A 43 0.94 -5.49 8.98
CA ILE A 43 0.29 -4.31 9.55
C ILE A 43 -0.72 -4.71 10.63
N TYR A 44 -1.61 -5.68 10.36
CA TYR A 44 -2.69 -6.05 11.28
C TYR A 44 -2.28 -7.00 12.40
N ASN A 45 -1.24 -7.83 12.22
CA ASN A 45 -0.99 -8.95 13.14
C ASN A 45 0.43 -8.98 13.72
N LYS A 46 1.42 -8.38 13.06
CA LYS A 46 2.85 -8.55 13.42
C LYS A 46 3.61 -7.25 13.75
N SER A 47 3.10 -6.10 13.32
CA SER A 47 3.71 -4.80 13.61
C SER A 47 3.62 -4.48 15.11
N HIS A 48 4.51 -3.61 15.59
CA HIS A 48 4.45 -3.11 16.98
C HIS A 48 3.26 -2.18 17.23
N PHE A 49 2.58 -1.72 16.19
CA PHE A 49 1.41 -0.85 16.26
C PHE A 49 0.11 -1.57 15.85
N LYS A 50 0.10 -2.90 15.75
CA LYS A 50 -1.04 -3.70 15.26
C LYS A 50 -2.36 -3.43 16.00
N ASP A 51 -2.28 -3.21 17.31
CA ASP A 51 -3.45 -2.95 18.17
C ASP A 51 -4.01 -1.53 17.97
N GLU A 52 -3.34 -0.73 17.14
CA GLU A 52 -3.63 0.68 16.85
C GLU A 52 -4.01 0.90 15.38
N VAL A 53 -4.27 -0.18 14.62
CA VAL A 53 -4.66 -0.08 13.21
C VAL A 53 -6.14 -0.37 13.03
N GLU A 54 -6.84 0.59 12.44
CA GLU A 54 -8.20 0.42 11.94
C GLU A 54 -8.21 0.05 10.47
N ASP A 55 -9.05 -0.93 10.12
CA ASP A 55 -9.31 -1.27 8.73
C ASP A 55 -10.27 -0.26 8.09
N TYR A 56 -9.74 0.51 7.15
CA TYR A 56 -10.51 1.50 6.41
C TYR A 56 -11.08 0.97 5.09
N HIS A 57 -10.91 -0.33 4.82
CA HIS A 57 -11.35 -0.99 3.59
C HIS A 57 -12.86 -0.88 3.32
N ASP A 58 -13.68 -0.82 4.37
CA ASP A 58 -15.15 -0.83 4.25
C ASP A 58 -15.80 0.55 4.34
N ARG A 59 -15.01 1.63 4.35
CA ARG A 59 -15.57 2.99 4.43
C ARG A 59 -16.09 3.47 3.07
N TYR A 60 -17.20 4.19 3.14
CA TYR A 60 -17.81 4.89 2.01
C TYR A 60 -17.43 6.37 2.08
N LYS A 61 -17.07 6.95 0.94
CA LYS A 61 -16.91 8.39 0.77
C LYS A 61 -18.03 8.88 -0.13
N ALA A 62 -18.90 9.76 0.38
CA ALA A 62 -20.07 10.27 -0.35
C ALA A 62 -20.96 9.15 -0.96
N GLY A 63 -21.18 8.06 -0.21
CA GLY A 63 -21.97 6.92 -0.67
C GLY A 63 -21.24 5.95 -1.60
N ILE A 64 -19.95 6.19 -1.93
CA ILE A 64 -19.15 5.33 -2.81
C ILE A 64 -18.05 4.64 -2.00
N ARG A 65 -17.97 3.31 -2.07
CA ARG A 65 -16.90 2.53 -1.43
C ARG A 65 -15.54 2.92 -2.01
N THR A 66 -14.55 3.16 -1.14
CA THR A 66 -13.22 3.60 -1.57
C THR A 66 -12.52 2.56 -2.45
N ASP A 67 -11.70 3.03 -3.38
CA ASP A 67 -10.97 2.20 -4.36
C ASP A 67 -9.58 1.75 -3.86
N CYS A 68 -9.46 1.47 -2.56
CA CYS A 68 -8.22 1.03 -1.93
C CYS A 68 -8.47 0.23 -0.65
N ILE A 69 -7.48 -0.56 -0.21
CA ILE A 69 -7.32 -0.94 1.19
C ILE A 69 -6.58 0.22 1.88
N GLY A 70 -7.16 0.80 2.92
CA GLY A 70 -6.52 1.87 3.70
C GLY A 70 -6.21 1.41 5.11
N TYR A 71 -5.01 1.73 5.59
CA TYR A 71 -4.55 1.43 6.94
C TYR A 71 -4.49 2.74 7.74
N ILE A 72 -5.31 2.85 8.79
CA ILE A 72 -5.45 4.06 9.61
C ILE A 72 -4.93 3.79 11.01
N SER A 73 -4.16 4.74 11.55
CA SER A 73 -3.85 4.73 12.98
C SER A 73 -5.07 5.19 13.77
N SER A 74 -5.53 4.40 14.74
CA SER A 74 -6.57 4.81 15.71
C SER A 74 -6.09 5.92 16.65
N LYS A 75 -4.77 6.06 16.86
CA LYS A 75 -4.17 7.18 17.61
C LYS A 75 -4.15 8.48 16.81
N GLY A 76 -3.71 8.40 15.56
CA GLY A 76 -3.58 9.56 14.68
C GLY A 76 -4.90 9.99 14.03
N TYR A 77 -5.84 9.05 13.85
CA TYR A 77 -7.03 9.16 13.00
C TYR A 77 -6.71 9.50 11.53
N TYR A 78 -5.50 9.16 11.10
CA TYR A 78 -5.04 9.37 9.74
C TYR A 78 -4.55 8.08 9.10
N LYS A 79 -4.78 7.99 7.79
CA LYS A 79 -4.19 6.96 6.95
C LYS A 79 -2.67 7.16 6.86
N PHE A 80 -1.94 6.09 7.13
CA PHE A 80 -0.49 6.03 7.00
C PHE A 80 -0.04 5.13 5.83
N ALA A 81 -0.90 4.22 5.37
CA ALA A 81 -0.65 3.46 4.14
C ALA A 81 -1.93 3.11 3.36
N SER A 82 -1.79 2.79 2.07
CA SER A 82 -2.83 2.13 1.29
C SER A 82 -2.32 1.27 0.16
N MET A 83 -3.07 0.20 -0.15
CA MET A 83 -3.00 -0.50 -1.43
C MET A 83 -4.10 0.03 -2.33
N THR A 84 -3.73 0.64 -3.45
CA THR A 84 -4.67 1.36 -4.31
C THR A 84 -4.59 0.87 -5.74
N LYS A 85 -5.73 0.87 -6.44
CA LYS A 85 -5.78 0.63 -7.90
C LYS A 85 -5.31 1.84 -8.70
N ALA A 86 -5.27 3.02 -8.08
CA ALA A 86 -4.80 4.25 -8.72
C ALA A 86 -3.30 4.15 -9.05
N ARG A 87 -2.83 5.02 -9.96
CA ARG A 87 -1.41 5.13 -10.31
C ARG A 87 -0.82 3.77 -10.68
N ASN A 88 -1.47 3.04 -11.60
CA ASN A 88 -1.07 1.71 -12.08
C ASN A 88 -0.88 0.62 -11.01
N VAL A 89 -1.68 0.66 -9.93
CA VAL A 89 -1.65 -0.30 -8.81
C VAL A 89 -0.35 -0.20 -8.00
N CYS A 90 -0.42 0.41 -6.82
CA CYS A 90 0.74 0.61 -5.96
C CYS A 90 0.39 0.48 -4.48
N PHE A 91 1.45 0.33 -3.68
CA PHE A 91 1.41 0.53 -2.24
C PHE A 91 1.94 1.94 -1.93
N ALA A 92 1.10 2.77 -1.32
CA ALA A 92 1.41 4.16 -1.01
C ALA A 92 1.56 4.35 0.50
N LEU A 93 2.64 5.00 0.92
CA LEU A 93 2.89 5.46 2.27
C LEU A 93 2.47 6.93 2.39
N GLN A 94 1.62 7.26 3.35
CA GLN A 94 1.13 8.62 3.57
C GLN A 94 1.71 9.23 4.83
N LEU A 95 2.74 10.06 4.67
CA LEU A 95 3.45 10.72 5.77
C LEU A 95 2.76 12.00 6.22
N GLY A 96 2.02 12.66 5.32
CA GLY A 96 1.22 13.85 5.62
C GLY A 96 1.78 15.14 5.06
N LYS A 97 1.03 15.75 4.14
CA LYS A 97 1.43 16.94 3.37
C LYS A 97 1.82 18.18 4.19
N ARG A 98 1.25 18.33 5.40
CA ARG A 98 1.41 19.57 6.19
C ARG A 98 2.80 19.67 6.83
N HIS A 99 3.35 18.55 7.28
CA HIS A 99 4.59 18.53 8.08
C HIS A 99 5.71 17.70 7.44
N HIS A 100 5.38 16.78 6.53
CA HIS A 100 6.32 15.73 6.10
C HIS A 100 6.48 15.65 4.59
N THR A 101 6.24 16.76 3.86
CA THR A 101 6.42 16.79 2.40
C THR A 101 7.88 16.56 1.98
N GLU A 102 8.84 17.21 2.64
CA GLU A 102 10.27 17.01 2.29
C GLU A 102 10.74 15.60 2.68
N ARG A 103 10.35 15.10 3.85
CA ARG A 103 10.66 13.72 4.25
C ARG A 103 10.06 12.69 3.29
N ALA A 104 8.85 12.92 2.76
CA ALA A 104 8.26 12.04 1.74
C ALA A 104 9.07 12.02 0.44
N LYS A 105 9.63 13.16 0.00
CA LYS A 105 10.51 13.22 -1.17
C LYS A 105 11.83 12.48 -0.92
N GLU A 106 12.39 12.61 0.27
CA GLU A 106 13.61 11.89 0.66
C GLU A 106 13.35 10.38 0.72
N MET A 107 12.26 9.96 1.36
CA MET A 107 11.83 8.57 1.41
C MET A 107 11.60 7.98 0.02
N GLN A 108 11.00 8.73 -0.91
CA GLN A 108 10.86 8.26 -2.29
C GLN A 108 12.23 8.02 -2.94
N LYS A 109 13.21 8.90 -2.74
CA LYS A 109 14.58 8.70 -3.27
C LYS A 109 15.27 7.49 -2.65
N GLU A 110 15.08 7.28 -1.34
CA GLU A 110 15.60 6.11 -0.63
C GLU A 110 15.00 4.81 -1.18
N LEU A 111 13.68 4.78 -1.40
CA LEU A 111 12.99 3.66 -2.03
C LEU A 111 13.45 3.44 -3.47
N ASP A 112 13.57 4.50 -4.27
CA ASP A 112 14.01 4.39 -5.65
C ASP A 112 15.45 3.84 -5.76
N ALA A 113 16.33 4.26 -4.85
CA ALA A 113 17.70 3.74 -4.76
C ALA A 113 17.74 2.29 -4.28
N LEU A 114 16.96 1.95 -3.25
CA LEU A 114 16.88 0.60 -2.69
C LEU A 114 16.35 -0.40 -3.71
N LEU A 115 15.28 -0.03 -4.42
CA LEU A 115 14.60 -0.87 -5.40
C LEU A 115 15.25 -0.79 -6.79
N LYS A 116 16.24 0.08 -6.98
CA LYS A 116 16.96 0.32 -8.25
C LYS A 116 16.02 0.70 -9.41
N HIS A 117 14.88 1.30 -9.09
CA HIS A 117 13.85 1.72 -10.02
C HIS A 117 13.31 3.07 -9.57
N LYS A 118 13.20 4.05 -10.48
CA LYS A 118 12.58 5.33 -10.17
C LYS A 118 11.07 5.23 -10.36
N TYR A 119 10.29 5.56 -9.33
CA TYR A 119 8.84 5.51 -9.44
C TYR A 119 8.30 6.44 -10.54
N GLU A 120 8.86 7.65 -10.68
CA GLU A 120 8.43 8.66 -11.66
C GLU A 120 8.50 8.18 -13.12
N ASP A 121 9.40 7.24 -13.41
CA ASP A 121 9.56 6.67 -14.75
C ASP A 121 8.40 5.73 -15.12
N THR A 122 7.56 5.31 -14.16
CA THR A 122 6.46 4.34 -14.42
C THR A 122 5.13 4.96 -14.79
N ASP A 123 4.80 6.11 -14.19
CA ASP A 123 3.46 6.69 -14.31
C ASP A 123 3.46 8.03 -15.04
N HIS A 124 4.64 8.60 -15.34
CA HIS A 124 4.79 9.99 -15.79
C HIS A 124 4.09 11.01 -14.86
N GLU A 125 3.66 10.58 -13.68
CA GLU A 125 2.99 11.38 -12.67
C GLU A 125 3.93 11.60 -11.49
N ARG A 126 4.04 12.85 -11.05
CA ARG A 126 4.77 13.17 -9.83
C ARG A 126 4.08 12.57 -8.61
N ALA A 127 4.88 12.17 -7.63
CA ALA A 127 4.41 11.76 -6.33
C ALA A 127 3.56 12.87 -5.68
N THR A 128 2.43 12.51 -5.06
CA THR A 128 1.64 13.47 -4.27
C THR A 128 2.48 13.99 -3.10
N HIS A 129 2.35 15.28 -2.79
CA HIS A 129 3.03 15.87 -1.63
C HIS A 129 2.67 15.14 -0.33
N GLY A 130 3.70 14.72 0.41
CA GLY A 130 3.54 13.98 1.67
C GLY A 130 3.21 12.50 1.49
N GLU A 131 3.41 11.94 0.29
CA GLU A 131 3.28 10.51 0.00
C GLU A 131 4.55 9.96 -0.66
N ALA A 132 4.82 8.68 -0.42
CA ALA A 132 5.83 7.88 -1.12
C ALA A 132 5.18 6.60 -1.68
N TYR A 133 5.64 6.13 -2.83
CA TYR A 133 5.03 5.05 -3.59
C TYR A 133 5.99 3.90 -3.83
N ILE A 134 5.44 2.69 -3.73
CA ILE A 134 6.15 1.43 -3.86
C ILE A 134 5.41 0.55 -4.86
N ARG A 135 6.11 0.12 -5.91
CA ARG A 135 5.68 -0.99 -6.78
C ARG A 135 6.10 -2.30 -6.14
N LEU A 136 5.12 -3.12 -5.77
CA LEU A 136 5.41 -4.40 -5.11
C LEU A 136 6.11 -5.39 -6.06
N GLU A 137 6.03 -5.18 -7.36
CA GLU A 137 6.78 -5.94 -8.37
C GLU A 137 8.30 -5.79 -8.24
N TRP A 138 8.78 -4.68 -7.68
CA TRP A 138 10.21 -4.40 -7.52
C TRP A 138 10.79 -4.83 -6.18
N VAL A 139 9.91 -5.17 -5.24
CA VAL A 139 10.31 -5.55 -3.89
C VAL A 139 10.59 -7.05 -3.86
N ASP A 140 11.73 -7.44 -3.31
CA ASP A 140 12.14 -8.84 -3.16
C ASP A 140 11.51 -9.51 -1.96
N ASN A 141 11.41 -8.78 -0.85
CA ASN A 141 10.80 -9.28 0.37
C ASN A 141 10.32 -8.12 1.25
N LEU A 142 9.43 -8.44 2.18
CA LEU A 142 8.83 -7.48 3.09
C LEU A 142 9.86 -6.69 3.92
N GLU A 143 10.99 -7.29 4.31
CA GLU A 143 12.00 -6.63 5.16
C GLU A 143 12.60 -5.37 4.51
N GLN A 144 12.65 -5.31 3.17
CA GLN A 144 13.13 -4.12 2.47
C GLN A 144 12.25 -2.89 2.73
N ILE A 145 10.94 -3.08 2.93
CA ILE A 145 9.97 -1.99 3.00
C ILE A 145 9.37 -1.77 4.39
N LYS A 146 9.52 -2.71 5.33
CA LYS A 146 9.05 -2.57 6.72
C LYS A 146 9.49 -1.27 7.40
N PRO A 147 10.78 -0.86 7.36
CA PRO A 147 11.21 0.35 8.04
C PRO A 147 10.45 1.60 7.57
N PHE A 148 10.11 1.67 6.28
CA PHE A 148 9.36 2.78 5.70
C PHE A 148 7.87 2.75 6.08
N ILE A 149 7.29 1.55 6.22
CA ILE A 149 5.91 1.38 6.74
C ILE A 149 5.85 1.89 8.18
N ASP A 150 6.80 1.48 9.01
CA ASP A 150 6.87 1.86 10.42
C ASP A 150 7.11 3.36 10.58
N GLU A 151 8.01 3.92 9.77
CA GLU A 151 8.25 5.36 9.75
C GLU A 151 7.00 6.14 9.33
N ALA A 152 6.29 5.70 8.29
CA ALA A 152 5.05 6.33 7.85
C ALA A 152 3.98 6.30 8.95
N TYR A 153 3.88 5.21 9.71
CA TYR A 153 3.02 5.12 10.89
C TYR A 153 3.37 6.20 11.92
N HIS A 154 4.63 6.28 12.33
CA HIS A 154 5.07 7.22 13.37
C HIS A 154 4.94 8.67 12.95
N LEU A 155 5.34 9.02 11.73
CA LEU A 155 5.19 10.38 11.21
C LEU A 155 3.73 10.83 11.19
N ARG A 156 2.79 9.89 10.96
CA ARG A 156 1.36 10.21 10.99
C ARG A 156 0.77 10.48 12.36
N LEU A 157 1.49 10.18 13.43
CA LEU A 157 1.09 10.56 14.79
C LEU A 157 1.44 12.01 15.11
N ILE A 158 2.34 12.64 14.34
CA ILE A 158 2.77 14.02 14.52
C ILE A 158 1.74 14.97 13.87
N ARG A 159 1.27 15.96 14.62
CA ARG A 159 0.16 16.87 14.27
C ARG A 159 0.58 18.30 14.00
#